data_AF-A0A1G8P5A6-F1
#
_entry.id   AF-A0A1G8P5A6-F1
#
_cell.length_a   1.000
_cell.length_b   1.000
_cell.length_c   1.000
_cell.angle_alpha   90.00
_cell.angle_beta   90.00
_cell.angle_gamma   90.00
#
_symmetry.space_group_name_H-M   'P 1'
#
loop_
_entity.id
_entity.type
_entity.pdbx_description
1 polymer ?
#
loop_
_entity_poly.entity_id
_entity_poly.type
_entity_poly.pdbx_seq_one_letter_code
_entity_poly.pdbx_strand_id
1 'polypeptide(L)'
;MKGLSYQNGVLFFGEKYIGWASVKNNKPVSEVLPLSSMSMLKIACHVFKLMPRWYKLLFYVWVAAVIFSPLFHLIGINLPALPFYTFIYFVFGTHFIFPKQLKKFHGAEHKVFSFKGVKKRRNIYRIKKAAITNRYCSTNIVVMYFLTVLFFTPAACLWYPFQQAIAIVSYSAVLFVPIFHRIIQQKKMAVFRKPLLYLSYAVQRHISCSHPERIHLLTAVEAYRALAENEYPHLLVEKPKMKKEEKKMAIIDLTIVPVGTESTSMSEDVAEVQKVLDRHSQKIDYHLTSMSTIIEGDLNDLFPIVQELHEIPFNRGAKRVATNIRLDDRRDGTQESMKGKVSSVENKLS
;
A
#
# COMPACT_ATOMS: atom_id res chain seq x y z
N MET A 1 -0.40 6.10 13.86
CA MET A 1 0.70 7.00 13.47
C MET A 1 0.23 8.08 12.50
N LYS A 2 0.67 9.33 12.68
CA LYS A 2 0.58 10.44 11.70
C LYS A 2 1.98 10.94 11.35
N GLY A 3 2.19 11.54 10.20
CA GLY A 3 3.49 12.12 9.84
C GLY A 3 3.43 13.63 9.64
N LEU A 4 4.59 14.26 9.78
CA LEU A 4 4.84 15.64 9.42
C LEU A 4 6.25 15.75 8.85
N SER A 5 6.38 16.45 7.73
CA SER A 5 7.65 16.72 7.07
C SER A 5 8.00 18.20 7.18
N TYR A 6 9.29 18.50 7.20
CA TYR A 6 9.84 19.86 7.22
C TYR A 6 11.11 19.89 6.36
N GLN A 7 11.69 21.09 6.21
CA GLN A 7 12.76 21.37 5.23
C GLN A 7 13.97 20.42 5.31
N ASN A 8 14.25 19.85 6.48
CA ASN A 8 15.42 19.01 6.72
C ASN A 8 15.08 17.64 7.36
N GLY A 9 13.83 17.19 7.32
CA GLY A 9 13.49 15.90 7.91
C GLY A 9 12.00 15.58 8.02
N VAL A 10 11.71 14.54 8.81
CA VAL A 10 10.38 13.95 8.98
C VAL A 10 10.16 13.59 10.44
N LEU A 11 8.92 13.73 10.91
CA LEU A 11 8.44 13.29 12.21
C LEU A 11 7.27 12.33 12.01
N PHE A 12 7.16 11.35 12.90
CA PHE A 12 6.00 10.50 13.04
C PHE A 12 5.48 10.60 14.47
N PHE A 13 4.17 10.77 14.61
CA PHE A 13 3.46 10.87 15.88
C PHE A 13 2.77 9.55 16.19
N GLY A 14 3.07 8.97 17.35
CA GLY A 14 2.29 7.92 18.00
C GLY A 14 1.28 8.51 18.99
N GLU A 15 0.85 7.69 19.93
CA GLU A 15 0.01 8.03 21.07
C GLU A 15 0.84 8.59 22.23
N LYS A 16 2.06 8.07 22.43
CA LYS A 16 2.93 8.47 23.55
C LYS A 16 4.24 9.10 23.11
N TYR A 17 4.73 8.74 21.92
CA TYR A 17 6.03 9.18 21.44
C TYR A 17 5.98 9.84 20.06
N ILE A 18 7.05 10.58 19.74
CA ILE A 18 7.32 11.19 18.45
C ILE A 18 8.65 10.65 17.96
N GLY A 19 8.65 9.92 16.86
CA GLY A 19 9.88 9.56 16.15
C GLY A 19 10.28 10.68 15.23
N TRP A 20 11.44 11.29 15.47
CA TRP A 20 11.91 12.45 14.73
C TRP A 20 13.24 12.12 14.06
N ALA A 21 13.37 12.37 12.77
CA ALA A 21 14.68 12.34 12.11
C ALA A 21 14.95 13.60 11.29
N SER A 22 16.23 13.94 11.21
CA SER A 22 16.77 15.05 10.43
C SER A 22 18.02 14.60 9.67
N VAL A 23 18.42 15.35 8.65
CA VAL A 23 19.72 15.15 8.00
C VAL A 23 20.77 16.03 8.68
N LYS A 24 21.82 15.41 9.23
CA LYS A 24 23.01 16.07 9.79
C LYS A 24 24.25 15.48 9.11
N ASN A 25 25.14 16.31 8.58
CA ASN A 25 26.36 15.88 7.88
C ASN A 25 26.12 14.80 6.81
N ASN A 26 25.11 15.00 5.94
CA ASN A 26 24.67 14.04 4.91
C ASN A 26 24.25 12.65 5.42
N LYS A 27 23.96 12.51 6.72
CA LYS A 27 23.47 11.27 7.33
C LYS A 27 22.14 11.51 8.06
N PRO A 28 21.21 10.53 8.03
CA PRO A 28 19.99 10.61 8.82
C PRO A 28 20.34 10.40 10.31
N VAL A 29 19.84 11.28 11.16
CA VAL A 29 19.94 11.16 12.62
C VAL A 29 18.53 11.16 13.18
N SER A 30 18.18 10.13 13.94
CA SER A 30 16.87 9.98 14.57
C SER A 30 16.93 10.11 16.09
N GLU A 31 15.89 10.69 16.66
CA GLU A 31 15.67 10.89 18.09
C GLU A 31 14.19 10.53 18.39
N VAL A 32 13.91 10.16 19.63
CA VAL A 32 12.53 9.89 20.10
C VAL A 32 12.22 10.87 21.20
N LEU A 33 11.08 11.54 21.10
CA LEU A 33 10.60 12.50 22.08
C LEU A 33 9.27 12.03 22.68
N PRO A 34 9.00 12.29 23.97
CA PRO A 34 7.67 12.08 24.53
C PRO A 34 6.69 13.08 23.90
N LEU A 35 5.44 12.66 23.71
CA LEU A 35 4.35 13.52 23.22
C LEU A 35 3.91 14.47 24.35
N SER A 36 4.66 15.55 24.55
CA SER A 36 4.39 16.60 25.54
C SER A 36 4.34 17.99 24.89
N SER A 37 3.69 18.94 25.55
CA SER A 37 3.63 20.34 25.08
C SER A 37 5.02 20.95 24.87
N MET A 38 5.98 20.60 25.74
CA MET A 38 7.36 21.05 25.63
C MET A 38 8.06 20.47 24.38
N SER A 39 7.87 19.18 24.11
CA SER A 39 8.37 18.54 22.88
C SER A 39 7.77 19.17 21.63
N MET A 40 6.46 19.43 21.65
CA MET A 40 5.76 20.09 20.54
C MET A 40 6.28 21.49 20.28
N LEU A 41 6.52 22.29 21.33
CA LEU A 41 7.12 23.62 21.20
C LEU A 41 8.55 23.55 20.65
N LYS A 42 9.37 22.61 21.16
CA LYS A 42 10.73 22.36 20.65
C LYS A 42 10.72 22.03 19.16
N ILE A 43 9.81 21.15 18.73
CA ILE A 43 9.62 20.78 17.33
C ILE A 43 9.18 22.00 16.50
N ALA A 44 8.17 22.74 16.95
CA ALA A 44 7.65 23.91 16.25
C ALA A 44 8.75 24.97 16.04
N CYS A 45 9.50 25.30 17.10
CA CYS A 45 10.65 26.21 17.04
C CYS A 45 11.73 25.70 16.06
N HIS A 46 12.03 24.41 16.09
CA HIS A 46 13.03 23.82 15.20
C HIS A 46 12.59 23.86 13.73
N VAL A 47 11.35 23.45 13.44
CA VAL A 47 10.75 23.46 12.10
C VAL A 47 10.75 24.88 11.55
N PHE A 48 10.30 25.86 12.34
CA PHE A 48 10.27 27.27 11.93
C PHE A 48 11.67 27.83 11.64
N LYS A 49 12.68 27.53 12.49
CA LYS A 49 14.07 27.97 12.28
C LYS A 49 14.62 27.51 10.93
N LEU A 50 14.29 26.28 10.54
CA LEU A 50 14.74 25.64 9.30
C LEU A 50 13.90 26.00 8.07
N MET A 51 12.80 26.74 8.22
CA MET A 51 12.06 27.23 7.06
C MET A 51 12.92 28.20 6.23
N PRO A 52 12.70 28.26 4.90
CA PRO A 52 13.42 29.18 4.04
C PRO A 52 13.28 30.65 4.47
N ARG A 53 14.26 31.47 4.07
CA ARG A 53 14.25 32.91 4.36
C ARG A 53 12.99 33.62 3.84
N TRP A 54 12.55 33.29 2.62
CA TRP A 54 11.34 33.88 2.04
C TRP A 54 10.09 33.59 2.87
N TYR A 55 9.96 32.38 3.44
CA TYR A 55 8.83 32.00 4.29
C TYR A 55 8.83 32.83 5.57
N LYS A 56 10.00 32.96 6.21
CA LYS A 56 10.16 33.77 7.42
C LYS A 56 9.89 35.24 7.15
N LEU A 57 10.37 35.78 6.03
CA LEU A 57 10.08 37.15 5.60
C LEU A 57 8.57 37.35 5.47
N LEU A 58 7.88 36.46 4.73
CA LEU A 58 6.43 36.56 4.55
C LEU A 58 5.67 36.47 5.88
N PHE A 59 6.10 35.58 6.79
CA PHE A 59 5.56 35.52 8.14
C PHE A 59 5.75 36.81 8.92
N TYR A 60 6.95 37.41 8.92
CA TYR A 60 7.20 38.68 9.62
C TYR A 60 6.43 39.85 9.01
N VAL A 61 6.34 39.91 7.68
CA VAL A 61 5.50 40.91 6.98
C VAL A 61 4.03 40.75 7.37
N TRP A 62 3.54 39.51 7.42
CA TRP A 62 2.18 39.23 7.86
C TRP A 62 1.97 39.64 9.33
N VAL A 63 2.88 39.28 10.24
CA VAL A 63 2.84 39.70 11.64
C VAL A 63 2.84 41.23 11.77
N ALA A 64 3.67 41.93 10.99
CA ALA A 64 3.69 43.39 10.93
C ALA A 64 2.32 43.95 10.51
N ALA A 65 1.74 43.43 9.43
CA ALA A 65 0.47 43.89 8.88
C ALA A 65 -0.75 43.59 9.78
N VAL A 66 -0.70 42.54 10.62
CA VAL A 66 -1.82 42.16 11.48
C VAL A 66 -1.68 42.71 12.90
N ILE A 67 -0.50 42.64 13.50
CA ILE A 67 -0.28 43.03 14.90
C ILE A 67 0.11 44.51 15.03
N PHE A 68 0.95 45.01 14.13
CA PHE A 68 1.49 46.37 14.26
C PHE A 68 0.63 47.42 13.54
N SER A 69 -0.12 47.04 12.50
CA SER A 69 -1.04 47.99 11.82
C SER A 69 -2.07 48.63 12.77
N PRO A 70 -2.72 47.89 13.70
CA PRO A 70 -3.59 48.49 14.72
C PRO A 70 -2.83 49.40 15.71
N LEU A 71 -1.58 49.07 16.02
CA LEU A 71 -0.71 49.86 16.92
C LEU A 71 -0.28 51.19 16.29
N PHE A 72 -0.03 51.20 14.98
CA PHE A 72 0.31 52.41 14.24
C PHE A 72 -0.90 53.33 14.02
N HIS A 73 -2.10 52.76 13.95
CA HIS A 73 -3.33 53.55 13.91
C HIS A 73 -3.52 54.38 15.19
N LEU A 74 -3.10 53.86 16.35
CA LEU A 74 -3.09 54.60 17.63
C LEU A 74 -2.16 55.83 17.61
N ILE A 75 -1.17 55.86 16.71
CA ILE A 75 -0.20 56.97 16.55
C ILE A 75 -0.54 57.82 15.30
N GLY A 76 -1.73 57.62 14.71
CA GLY A 76 -2.22 58.42 13.57
C GLY A 76 -1.68 58.00 12.19
N ILE A 77 -0.99 56.86 12.09
CA ILE A 77 -0.48 56.34 10.81
C ILE A 77 -1.47 55.30 10.27
N ASN A 78 -2.10 55.62 9.13
CA ASN A 78 -3.04 54.72 8.44
C ASN A 78 -2.31 53.71 7.54
N LEU A 79 -1.97 52.56 8.11
CA LEU A 79 -1.50 51.40 7.35
C LEU A 79 -2.67 50.44 7.04
N PRO A 80 -2.68 49.78 5.87
CA PRO A 80 -3.68 48.77 5.54
C PRO A 80 -3.52 47.56 6.47
N ALA A 81 -4.51 47.34 7.34
CA ALA A 81 -4.54 46.20 8.26
C ALA A 81 -5.03 44.94 7.53
N LEU A 82 -4.31 43.83 7.69
CA LEU A 82 -4.75 42.54 7.18
C LEU A 82 -5.71 41.86 8.19
N PRO A 83 -6.84 41.29 7.75
CA PRO A 83 -7.69 40.50 8.64
C PRO A 83 -6.98 39.26 9.18
N PHE A 84 -7.28 38.85 10.42
CA PHE A 84 -6.60 37.70 11.05
C PHE A 84 -6.81 36.37 10.30
N TYR A 85 -7.94 36.16 9.59
CA TYR A 85 -8.16 34.94 8.81
C TYR A 85 -7.08 34.72 7.72
N THR A 86 -6.40 35.78 7.28
CA THR A 86 -5.26 35.67 6.34
C THR A 86 -4.09 34.88 6.94
N PHE A 87 -4.00 34.77 8.28
CA PHE A 87 -3.06 33.85 8.95
C PHE A 87 -3.32 32.41 8.56
N ILE A 88 -4.60 32.02 8.52
CA ILE A 88 -5.00 30.66 8.21
C ILE A 88 -4.61 30.35 6.77
N TYR A 89 -4.79 31.31 5.87
CA TYR A 89 -4.37 31.18 4.47
C TYR A 89 -2.86 31.10 4.34
N PHE A 90 -2.11 31.85 5.15
CA PHE A 90 -0.67 31.70 5.21
C PHE A 90 -0.29 30.27 5.64
N VAL A 91 -0.77 29.80 6.79
CA VAL A 91 -0.39 28.49 7.33
C VAL A 91 -0.84 27.35 6.40
N PHE A 92 -2.09 27.36 5.93
CA PHE A 92 -2.61 26.28 5.09
C PHE A 92 -2.12 26.40 3.65
N GLY A 93 -2.11 27.62 3.09
CA GLY A 93 -1.71 27.89 1.71
C GLY A 93 -0.25 27.55 1.42
N THR A 94 0.61 27.56 2.45
CA THR A 94 2.01 27.12 2.28
C THR A 94 2.16 25.68 1.79
N HIS A 95 1.14 24.82 1.96
CA HIS A 95 1.11 23.47 1.37
C HIS A 95 1.16 23.47 -0.16
N PHE A 96 0.76 24.56 -0.80
CA PHE A 96 0.82 24.70 -2.26
C PHE A 96 2.16 25.25 -2.78
N ILE A 97 2.96 25.84 -1.89
CA ILE A 97 4.22 26.51 -2.23
C ILE A 97 5.40 25.93 -1.45
N PHE A 98 5.33 24.63 -1.13
CA PHE A 98 6.41 23.97 -0.40
C PHE A 98 7.75 24.09 -1.12
N PRO A 99 8.85 24.37 -0.39
CA PRO A 99 10.17 24.37 -0.98
C PRO A 99 10.56 22.99 -1.52
N LYS A 100 11.48 22.95 -2.47
CA LYS A 100 11.91 21.72 -3.16
C LYS A 100 12.32 20.59 -2.20
N GLN A 101 13.05 20.90 -1.13
CA GLN A 101 13.49 19.90 -0.13
C GLN A 101 12.31 19.38 0.70
N LEU A 102 11.44 20.27 1.18
CA LEU A 102 10.22 19.87 1.89
C LEU A 102 9.35 18.95 1.04
N LYS A 103 9.13 19.26 -0.25
CA LYS A 103 8.37 18.38 -1.16
C LYS A 103 8.96 16.97 -1.25
N LYS A 104 10.30 16.84 -1.22
CA LYS A 104 10.97 15.53 -1.22
C LYS A 104 10.79 14.80 0.12
N PHE A 105 10.95 15.47 1.26
CA PHE A 105 10.71 14.84 2.57
C PHE A 105 9.25 14.43 2.75
N HIS A 106 8.30 15.23 2.28
CA HIS A 106 6.87 14.91 2.25
C HIS A 106 6.59 13.69 1.37
N GLY A 107 7.18 13.65 0.16
CA GLY A 107 7.10 12.48 -0.71
C GLY A 107 7.70 11.22 -0.10
N ALA A 108 8.78 11.34 0.69
CA ALA A 108 9.40 10.23 1.41
C ALA A 108 8.50 9.71 2.54
N GLU A 109 7.93 10.60 3.34
CA GLU A 109 6.95 10.29 4.39
C GLU A 109 5.78 9.48 3.81
N HIS A 110 5.19 9.94 2.71
CA HIS A 110 4.08 9.26 2.04
C HIS A 110 4.44 7.87 1.52
N LYS A 111 5.63 7.72 0.94
CA LYS A 111 6.09 6.42 0.44
C LYS A 111 6.34 5.44 1.57
N VAL A 112 6.88 5.89 2.69
CA VAL A 112 7.06 5.07 3.90
C VAL A 112 5.71 4.61 4.45
N PHE A 113 4.71 5.50 4.54
CA PHE A 113 3.36 5.14 4.95
C PHE A 113 2.66 4.18 3.98
N SER A 114 2.81 4.41 2.68
CA SER A 114 2.13 3.64 1.64
C SER A 114 2.75 2.25 1.43
N PHE A 115 3.99 2.05 1.89
CA PHE A 115 4.66 0.76 1.78
C PHE A 115 4.08 -0.27 2.77
N LYS A 116 3.54 -1.37 2.25
CA LYS A 116 2.91 -2.43 3.06
C LYS A 116 3.89 -3.34 3.80
N GLY A 117 5.14 -3.43 3.36
CA GLY A 117 6.16 -4.28 3.99
C GLY A 117 6.78 -3.66 5.24
N VAL A 118 7.79 -4.33 5.79
CA VAL A 118 8.56 -3.85 6.95
C VAL A 118 9.53 -2.73 6.56
N LYS A 119 9.52 -1.64 7.32
CA LYS A 119 10.25 -0.41 7.03
C LYS A 119 11.69 -0.56 7.50
N LYS A 120 12.57 -1.03 6.60
CA LYS A 120 14.00 -1.28 6.83
C LYS A 120 14.83 -0.63 5.73
N ARG A 121 16.09 -0.28 6.04
CA ARG A 121 17.04 0.28 5.06
C ARG A 121 17.20 -0.59 3.81
N ARG A 122 17.26 -1.92 3.97
CA ARG A 122 17.31 -2.87 2.83
C ARG A 122 16.12 -2.78 1.87
N ASN A 123 14.95 -2.34 2.36
CA ASN A 123 13.73 -2.24 1.57
C ASN A 123 13.56 -0.89 0.87
N ILE A 124 14.53 0.04 0.94
CA ILE A 124 14.41 1.40 0.38
C ILE A 124 14.02 1.39 -1.09
N TYR A 125 14.56 0.49 -1.90
CA TYR A 125 14.21 0.41 -3.31
C TYR A 125 12.71 0.07 -3.51
N ARG A 126 12.15 -0.82 -2.68
CA ARG A 126 10.72 -1.16 -2.69
C ARG A 126 9.86 -0.04 -2.15
N ILE A 127 10.33 0.65 -1.09
CA ILE A 127 9.66 1.84 -0.54
C ILE A 127 9.63 2.96 -1.60
N LYS A 128 10.71 3.16 -2.37
CA LYS A 128 10.77 4.14 -3.45
C LYS A 128 9.69 3.90 -4.51
N LYS A 129 9.29 2.65 -4.76
CA LYS A 129 8.20 2.29 -5.69
C LYS A 129 6.78 2.43 -5.10
N ALA A 130 6.64 2.63 -3.79
CA ALA A 130 5.33 2.80 -3.16
C ALA A 130 4.63 4.08 -3.65
N ALA A 131 3.31 4.14 -3.46
CA ALA A 131 2.52 5.32 -3.82
C ALA A 131 3.06 6.57 -3.11
N ILE A 132 3.16 7.69 -3.85
CA ILE A 132 3.55 8.99 -3.29
C ILE A 132 2.35 9.74 -2.68
N THR A 133 1.14 9.22 -2.85
CA THR A 133 -0.11 9.80 -2.35
C THR A 133 -0.55 9.09 -1.07
N ASN A 134 -1.04 9.85 -0.10
CA ASN A 134 -1.50 9.33 1.18
C ASN A 134 -2.96 9.76 1.47
N ARG A 135 -3.82 8.78 1.79
CA ARG A 135 -5.23 9.01 2.18
C ARG A 135 -5.38 9.77 3.51
N TYR A 136 -4.36 9.76 4.37
CA TYR A 136 -4.40 10.40 5.68
C TYR A 136 -3.46 11.62 5.79
N CYS A 137 -3.06 12.19 4.64
CA CYS A 137 -2.23 13.39 4.57
C CYS A 137 -2.98 14.65 5.06
N SER A 138 -2.26 15.58 5.70
CA SER A 138 -2.78 16.93 6.03
C SER A 138 -3.24 17.72 4.80
N THR A 139 -2.62 17.48 3.63
CA THR A 139 -3.04 18.08 2.35
C THR A 139 -4.52 17.84 2.05
N ASN A 140 -5.10 16.71 2.50
CA ASN A 140 -6.54 16.45 2.33
C ASN A 140 -7.40 17.46 3.09
N ILE A 141 -6.99 17.79 4.32
CA ILE A 141 -7.69 18.78 5.18
C ILE A 141 -7.51 20.17 4.57
N VAL A 142 -6.31 20.51 4.09
CA VAL A 142 -6.03 21.81 3.47
C VAL A 142 -6.84 22.02 2.19
N VAL A 143 -6.85 21.03 1.29
CA VAL A 143 -7.66 21.11 0.05
C VAL A 143 -9.13 21.26 0.40
N MET A 144 -9.62 20.47 1.35
CA MET A 144 -11.00 20.56 1.79
C MET A 144 -11.33 21.93 2.39
N TYR A 145 -10.42 22.51 3.18
CA TYR A 145 -10.57 23.86 3.73
C TYR A 145 -10.76 24.91 2.64
N PHE A 146 -9.87 24.94 1.63
CA PHE A 146 -9.98 25.92 0.55
C PHE A 146 -11.20 25.68 -0.34
N LEU A 147 -11.63 24.43 -0.54
CA LEU A 147 -12.90 24.16 -1.23
C LEU A 147 -14.10 24.66 -0.42
N THR A 148 -14.10 24.46 0.90
CA THR A 148 -15.16 24.99 1.78
C THR A 148 -15.21 26.51 1.68
N VAL A 149 -14.06 27.20 1.78
CA VAL A 149 -14.02 28.67 1.62
C VAL A 149 -14.54 29.07 0.23
N LEU A 150 -14.05 28.45 -0.84
CA LEU A 150 -14.42 28.78 -2.21
C LEU A 150 -15.92 28.62 -2.49
N PHE A 151 -16.54 27.53 -2.02
CA PHE A 151 -17.94 27.23 -2.32
C PHE A 151 -18.93 27.92 -1.36
N PHE A 152 -18.56 28.12 -0.10
CA PHE A 152 -19.48 28.68 0.89
C PHE A 152 -19.39 30.20 1.02
N THR A 153 -18.29 30.85 0.61
CA THR A 153 -18.21 32.32 0.61
C THR A 153 -19.27 32.97 -0.31
N PRO A 154 -19.50 32.52 -1.56
CA PRO A 154 -20.58 33.06 -2.40
C PRO A 154 -21.97 32.90 -1.78
N ALA A 155 -22.25 31.76 -1.14
CA ALA A 155 -23.50 31.55 -0.44
C ALA A 155 -23.66 32.52 0.75
N ALA A 156 -22.62 32.71 1.56
CA ALA A 156 -22.62 33.66 2.67
C ALA A 156 -22.78 35.12 2.20
N CYS A 157 -22.36 35.44 0.97
CA CYS A 157 -22.55 36.77 0.38
C CYS A 157 -24.02 37.15 0.15
N LEU A 158 -24.96 36.20 0.22
CA LEU A 158 -26.40 36.50 0.16
C LEU A 158 -26.90 37.25 1.40
N TRP A 159 -26.19 37.13 2.53
CA TRP A 159 -26.57 37.74 3.81
C TRP A 159 -25.52 38.73 4.35
N TYR A 160 -24.26 38.60 3.93
CA TYR A 160 -23.15 39.40 4.46
C TYR A 160 -22.33 40.04 3.33
N PRO A 161 -21.74 41.22 3.53
CA PRO A 161 -20.75 41.77 2.60
C PRO A 161 -19.57 40.81 2.40
N PHE A 162 -18.96 40.83 1.22
CA PHE A 162 -17.89 39.89 0.83
C PHE A 162 -16.78 39.74 1.89
N GLN A 163 -16.29 40.84 2.46
CA GLN A 163 -15.23 40.82 3.48
C GLN A 163 -15.65 40.12 4.78
N GLN A 164 -16.92 40.24 5.19
CA GLN A 164 -17.45 39.55 6.36
C GLN A 164 -17.76 38.09 6.05
N ALA A 165 -18.34 37.82 4.87
CA ALA A 165 -18.65 36.48 4.39
C ALA A 165 -17.40 35.59 4.33
N ILE A 166 -16.30 36.08 3.72
CA ILE A 166 -15.04 35.33 3.63
C ILE A 166 -14.43 35.09 5.02
N ALA A 167 -14.51 36.06 5.92
CA ALA A 167 -13.99 35.92 7.29
C ALA A 167 -14.77 34.86 8.07
N ILE A 168 -16.11 34.95 8.11
CA ILE A 168 -16.98 33.99 8.79
C ILE A 168 -16.72 32.57 8.29
N VAL A 169 -16.77 32.37 6.97
CA VAL A 169 -16.55 31.05 6.37
C VAL A 169 -15.14 30.52 6.68
N SER A 170 -14.12 31.38 6.63
CA SER A 170 -12.74 30.99 6.92
C SER A 170 -12.53 30.53 8.36
N TYR A 171 -13.14 31.22 9.33
CA TYR A 171 -13.06 30.83 10.74
C TYR A 171 -13.89 29.57 11.02
N SER A 172 -15.13 29.50 10.51
CA SER A 172 -15.97 28.31 10.65
C SER A 172 -15.32 27.07 10.03
N ALA A 173 -14.66 27.21 8.88
CA ALA A 173 -14.00 26.10 8.21
C ALA A 173 -12.86 25.48 9.06
N VAL A 174 -12.12 26.26 9.85
CA VAL A 174 -11.08 25.71 10.75
C VAL A 174 -11.68 24.73 11.77
N LEU A 175 -12.88 25.01 12.27
CA LEU A 175 -13.58 24.18 13.25
C LEU A 175 -14.22 22.95 12.60
N PHE A 176 -14.94 23.14 11.49
CA PHE A 176 -15.77 22.09 10.90
C PHE A 176 -15.04 21.15 9.94
N VAL A 177 -14.04 21.63 9.20
CA VAL A 177 -13.32 20.82 8.19
C VAL A 177 -12.66 19.58 8.81
N PRO A 178 -11.95 19.66 9.96
CA PRO A 178 -11.36 18.47 10.59
C PRO A 178 -12.39 17.43 11.01
N ILE A 179 -13.57 17.87 11.47
CA ILE A 179 -14.68 17.01 11.90
C ILE A 179 -15.25 16.30 10.67
N PHE A 180 -15.61 17.05 9.64
CA PHE A 180 -16.16 16.48 8.42
C PHE A 180 -15.16 15.60 7.68
N HIS A 181 -13.87 15.94 7.69
CA HIS A 181 -12.82 15.07 7.17
C HIS A 181 -12.76 13.71 7.92
N ARG A 182 -13.09 13.64 9.22
CA ARG A 182 -13.21 12.34 9.91
C ARG A 182 -14.45 11.58 9.44
N ILE A 183 -15.59 12.27 9.29
CA ILE A 183 -16.85 11.67 8.85
C ILE A 183 -16.71 11.08 7.43
N ILE A 184 -16.10 11.81 6.50
CA ILE A 184 -15.96 11.37 5.10
C ILE A 184 -15.04 10.15 4.94
N GLN A 185 -14.21 9.84 5.94
CA GLN A 185 -13.33 8.67 5.93
C GLN A 185 -14.07 7.37 6.26
N GLN A 186 -15.33 7.43 6.71
CA GLN A 186 -16.16 6.24 6.91
C GLN A 186 -16.45 5.50 5.58
N LYS A 187 -16.72 4.19 5.64
CA LYS A 187 -16.96 3.36 4.45
C LYS A 187 -18.18 3.85 3.65
N LYS A 188 -19.26 4.26 4.33
CA LYS A 188 -20.53 4.73 3.74
C LYS A 188 -20.37 6.01 2.91
N MET A 189 -19.40 6.86 3.25
CA MET A 189 -19.16 8.16 2.60
C MET A 189 -18.25 8.07 1.37
N ALA A 190 -18.10 6.88 0.76
CA ALA A 190 -17.16 6.67 -0.35
C ALA A 190 -17.46 7.54 -1.57
N VAL A 191 -18.75 7.79 -1.87
CA VAL A 191 -19.19 8.62 -3.00
C VAL A 191 -18.66 10.05 -2.87
N PHE A 192 -18.80 10.66 -1.69
CA PHE A 192 -18.28 12.00 -1.40
C PHE A 192 -16.76 12.05 -1.24
N ARG A 193 -16.15 10.99 -0.71
CA ARG A 193 -14.70 10.93 -0.49
C ARG A 193 -13.90 10.84 -1.79
N LYS A 194 -14.37 10.09 -2.78
CA LYS A 194 -13.64 9.85 -4.04
C LYS A 194 -13.26 11.14 -4.78
N PRO A 195 -14.16 12.11 -5.05
CA PRO A 195 -13.80 13.34 -5.76
C PRO A 195 -12.82 14.20 -4.95
N LEU A 196 -13.03 14.31 -3.62
CA LEU A 196 -12.10 15.05 -2.74
C LEU A 196 -10.69 14.44 -2.76
N LEU A 197 -10.59 13.10 -2.66
CA LEU A 197 -9.31 12.42 -2.74
C LEU A 197 -8.67 12.51 -4.12
N TYR A 198 -9.47 12.50 -5.20
CA TYR A 198 -8.94 12.69 -6.56
C TYR A 198 -8.23 14.04 -6.67
N LEU A 199 -8.91 15.12 -6.27
CA LEU A 199 -8.30 16.46 -6.28
C LEU A 199 -7.09 16.54 -5.36
N SER A 200 -7.21 16.04 -4.13
CA SER A 200 -6.08 16.06 -3.19
C SER A 200 -4.90 15.22 -3.67
N TYR A 201 -5.14 14.10 -4.36
CA TYR A 201 -4.06 13.31 -4.96
C TYR A 201 -3.40 14.04 -6.14
N ALA A 202 -4.15 14.82 -6.90
CA ALA A 202 -3.56 15.71 -7.91
C ALA A 202 -2.66 16.77 -7.26
N VAL A 203 -3.12 17.43 -6.18
CA VAL A 203 -2.31 18.37 -5.40
C VAL A 203 -1.07 17.69 -4.83
N GLN A 204 -1.21 16.49 -4.25
CA GLN A 204 -0.07 15.76 -3.70
C GLN A 204 0.97 15.40 -4.77
N ARG A 205 0.54 14.93 -5.95
CA ARG A 205 1.47 14.52 -7.01
C ARG A 205 2.21 15.68 -7.67
N HIS A 206 1.52 16.79 -7.91
CA HIS A 206 2.04 17.87 -8.74
C HIS A 206 2.49 19.09 -7.92
N ILE A 207 1.94 19.28 -6.72
CA ILE A 207 2.14 20.50 -5.94
C ILE A 207 2.89 20.22 -4.64
N SER A 208 2.34 19.41 -3.72
CA SER A 208 2.88 19.29 -2.36
C SER A 208 3.98 18.23 -2.20
N CYS A 209 4.11 17.26 -3.11
CA CYS A 209 5.19 16.28 -3.09
C CYS A 209 6.13 16.39 -4.30
N SER A 210 7.31 15.81 -4.15
CA SER A 210 8.26 15.56 -5.24
C SER A 210 8.95 14.22 -5.00
N HIS A 211 9.46 13.60 -6.06
CA HIS A 211 10.11 12.30 -5.94
C HIS A 211 11.33 12.38 -4.99
N PRO A 212 11.34 11.60 -3.90
CA PRO A 212 12.42 11.63 -2.94
C PRO A 212 13.66 10.90 -3.43
N GLU A 213 14.82 11.40 -3.00
CA GLU A 213 16.09 10.69 -3.13
C GLU A 213 16.32 9.73 -1.97
N ARG A 214 17.41 8.95 -2.03
CA ARG A 214 17.76 7.95 -1.03
C ARG A 214 17.85 8.53 0.38
N ILE A 215 18.45 9.72 0.54
CA ILE A 215 18.60 10.36 1.86
C ILE A 215 17.25 10.68 2.51
N HIS A 216 16.30 11.21 1.74
CA HIS A 216 14.95 11.52 2.24
C HIS A 216 14.20 10.26 2.70
N LEU A 217 14.29 9.19 1.90
CA LEU A 217 13.69 7.89 2.24
C LEU A 217 14.34 7.27 3.48
N LEU A 218 15.67 7.37 3.60
CA LEU A 218 16.39 6.93 4.79
C LEU A 218 15.90 7.68 6.03
N THR A 219 15.91 9.02 5.99
CA THR A 219 15.45 9.85 7.11
C THR A 219 14.02 9.49 7.53
N ALA A 220 13.10 9.32 6.57
CA ALA A 220 11.73 8.92 6.86
C ALA A 220 11.65 7.50 7.47
N VAL A 221 12.46 6.55 7.00
CA VAL A 221 12.52 5.20 7.59
C VAL A 221 13.08 5.25 9.02
N GLU A 222 14.14 6.01 9.28
CA GLU A 222 14.72 6.14 10.63
C GLU A 222 13.72 6.76 11.60
N ALA A 223 13.04 7.85 11.22
CA ALA A 223 12.02 8.47 12.07
C ALA A 223 10.86 7.50 12.37
N TYR A 224 10.39 6.77 11.36
CA TYR A 224 9.32 5.79 11.52
C TYR A 224 9.73 4.66 12.46
N ARG A 225 10.96 4.13 12.27
CA ARG A 225 11.48 3.04 13.08
C ARG A 225 11.71 3.46 14.52
N ALA A 226 12.30 4.63 14.74
CA ALA A 226 12.53 5.17 16.07
C ALA A 226 11.22 5.24 16.88
N LEU A 227 10.12 5.69 16.25
CA LEU A 227 8.79 5.63 16.86
C LEU A 227 8.32 4.18 17.08
N ALA A 228 8.39 3.37 16.02
CA ALA A 228 7.86 2.01 16.04
C ALA A 228 8.57 1.11 17.06
N GLU A 229 9.87 1.29 17.29
CA GLU A 229 10.63 0.54 18.29
C GLU A 229 10.13 0.80 19.71
N ASN A 230 9.68 2.03 19.99
CA ASN A 230 9.20 2.42 21.32
C ASN A 230 7.71 2.13 21.54
N GLU A 231 6.88 2.21 20.50
CA GLU A 231 5.42 2.18 20.66
C GLU A 231 4.71 1.08 19.86
N TYR A 232 5.28 0.64 18.74
CA TYR A 232 4.65 -0.34 17.85
C TYR A 232 5.62 -1.41 17.33
N PRO A 233 6.32 -2.15 18.22
CA PRO A 233 7.40 -3.07 17.83
C PRO A 233 6.91 -4.17 16.88
N HIS A 234 5.65 -4.57 16.98
CA HIS A 234 5.00 -5.53 16.07
C HIS A 234 5.02 -5.10 14.59
N LEU A 235 5.12 -3.80 14.28
CA LEU A 235 5.22 -3.30 12.89
C LEU A 235 6.60 -3.52 12.27
N LEU A 236 7.59 -3.88 13.08
CA LEU A 236 8.98 -4.11 12.67
C LEU A 236 9.32 -5.59 12.49
N VAL A 237 8.43 -6.47 12.93
CA VAL A 237 8.55 -7.91 12.77
C VAL A 237 8.23 -8.28 11.33
N GLU A 238 9.13 -9.01 10.68
CA GLU A 238 8.82 -9.65 9.40
C GLU A 238 8.00 -10.89 9.67
N LYS A 239 6.73 -10.87 9.25
CA LYS A 239 5.94 -12.11 9.23
C LYS A 239 6.66 -13.11 8.33
N PRO A 240 6.90 -14.35 8.78
CA PRO A 240 7.39 -15.39 7.89
C PRO A 240 6.44 -15.46 6.70
N LYS A 241 6.99 -15.50 5.48
CA LYS A 241 6.16 -15.86 4.32
C LYS A 241 5.59 -17.25 4.63
N MET A 242 4.28 -17.34 4.87
CA MET A 242 3.61 -18.63 4.71
C MET A 242 3.95 -19.07 3.29
N LYS A 243 4.73 -20.15 3.15
CA LYS A 243 4.90 -20.79 1.85
C LYS A 243 3.48 -21.13 1.41
N LYS A 244 3.05 -20.51 0.32
CA LYS A 244 1.88 -21.02 -0.41
C LYS A 244 2.27 -22.47 -0.72
N GLU A 245 1.51 -23.46 -0.27
CA GLU A 245 1.70 -24.83 -0.75
C GLU A 245 1.58 -24.75 -2.28
N GLU A 246 2.71 -24.89 -2.96
CA GLU A 246 2.71 -25.19 -4.38
C GLU A 246 2.08 -26.58 -4.48
N LYS A 247 0.88 -26.66 -5.04
CA LYS A 247 0.31 -27.96 -5.45
C LYS A 247 1.35 -28.63 -6.33
N LYS A 248 1.85 -29.77 -5.90
CA LYS A 248 2.94 -30.47 -6.61
C LYS A 248 2.28 -31.36 -7.65
N MET A 249 2.19 -30.86 -8.87
CA MET A 249 1.63 -31.64 -9.98
C MET A 249 2.68 -32.65 -10.45
N ALA A 250 2.34 -33.93 -10.41
CA ALA A 250 3.11 -35.02 -11.00
C ALA A 250 2.30 -35.66 -12.14
N ILE A 251 3.01 -36.33 -13.04
CA ILE A 251 2.42 -37.05 -14.17
C ILE A 251 2.72 -38.54 -13.98
N ILE A 252 1.70 -39.38 -14.04
CA ILE A 252 1.84 -40.83 -14.02
C ILE A 252 1.35 -41.39 -15.35
N ASP A 253 2.17 -42.23 -15.96
CA ASP A 253 1.80 -43.11 -17.05
C ASP A 253 1.52 -44.51 -16.47
N LEU A 254 0.28 -44.98 -16.63
CA LEU A 254 -0.26 -46.16 -15.96
C LEU A 254 -0.74 -47.21 -16.96
N THR A 255 -0.27 -48.45 -16.78
CA THR A 255 -0.75 -49.63 -17.51
C THR A 255 -1.13 -50.72 -16.52
N ILE A 256 -2.36 -51.23 -16.59
CA ILE A 256 -2.87 -52.30 -15.70
C ILE A 256 -3.23 -53.51 -16.55
N VAL A 257 -2.64 -54.67 -16.24
CA VAL A 257 -2.76 -55.91 -17.01
C VAL A 257 -3.13 -57.06 -16.10
N PRO A 258 -4.38 -57.55 -16.08
CA PRO A 258 -4.69 -58.86 -15.51
C PRO A 258 -3.91 -59.97 -16.20
N VAL A 259 -3.46 -60.96 -15.42
CA VAL A 259 -2.65 -62.09 -15.89
C VAL A 259 -3.39 -63.39 -15.62
N GLY A 260 -3.46 -64.26 -16.63
CA GLY A 260 -4.10 -65.57 -16.52
C GLY A 260 -5.62 -65.54 -16.65
N THR A 261 -6.16 -64.58 -17.41
CA THR A 261 -7.57 -64.52 -17.80
C THR A 261 -7.87 -65.51 -18.94
N GLU A 262 -9.11 -65.98 -19.01
CA GLU A 262 -9.59 -66.89 -20.08
C GLU A 262 -9.77 -66.18 -21.44
N SER A 263 -9.71 -64.85 -21.45
CA SER A 263 -9.83 -64.00 -22.64
C SER A 263 -8.54 -63.21 -22.88
N THR A 264 -8.24 -62.94 -24.16
CA THR A 264 -7.18 -62.03 -24.62
C THR A 264 -7.64 -60.58 -24.76
N SER A 265 -8.96 -60.33 -24.69
CA SER A 265 -9.50 -58.98 -24.77
C SER A 265 -9.52 -58.32 -23.39
N MET A 266 -9.06 -57.07 -23.33
CA MET A 266 -8.93 -56.28 -22.10
C MET A 266 -9.79 -55.01 -22.13
N SER A 267 -10.60 -54.82 -23.17
CA SER A 267 -11.32 -53.57 -23.41
C SER A 267 -12.30 -53.21 -22.30
N GLU A 268 -12.91 -54.21 -21.65
CA GLU A 268 -13.86 -53.98 -20.56
C GLU A 268 -13.19 -53.45 -19.29
N ASP A 269 -12.02 -53.97 -18.95
CA ASP A 269 -11.25 -53.49 -17.80
C ASP A 269 -10.74 -52.07 -18.05
N VAL A 270 -10.29 -51.77 -19.27
CA VAL A 270 -9.88 -50.43 -19.68
C VAL A 270 -11.06 -49.45 -19.61
N ALA A 271 -12.25 -49.86 -20.08
CA ALA A 271 -13.45 -49.03 -20.00
C ALA A 271 -13.84 -48.72 -18.55
N GLU A 272 -13.72 -49.69 -17.65
CA GLU A 272 -14.00 -49.47 -16.23
C GLU A 272 -12.98 -48.52 -15.57
N VAL A 273 -11.69 -48.66 -15.91
CA VAL A 273 -10.63 -47.72 -15.49
C VAL A 273 -11.00 -46.28 -15.88
N GLN A 274 -11.48 -46.04 -17.11
CA GLN A 274 -11.88 -44.69 -17.55
C GLN A 274 -13.05 -44.13 -16.72
N LYS A 275 -14.07 -44.95 -16.41
CA LYS A 275 -15.20 -44.52 -15.56
C LYS A 275 -14.77 -44.14 -14.15
N VAL A 276 -13.79 -44.84 -13.58
CA VAL A 276 -13.26 -44.50 -12.26
C VAL A 276 -12.50 -43.17 -12.31
N LEU A 277 -11.69 -42.95 -13.34
CA LEU A 277 -10.98 -41.69 -13.56
C LEU A 277 -11.93 -40.50 -13.74
N ASP A 278 -13.05 -40.69 -14.44
CA ASP A 278 -14.12 -39.68 -14.58
C ASP A 278 -14.62 -39.19 -13.21
N ARG A 279 -14.75 -40.07 -12.21
CA ARG A 279 -15.18 -39.68 -10.85
C ARG A 279 -14.17 -38.76 -10.14
N HIS A 280 -12.90 -38.82 -10.55
CA HIS A 280 -11.81 -38.01 -9.98
C HIS A 280 -11.43 -36.80 -10.84
N SER A 281 -12.15 -36.53 -11.94
CA SER A 281 -11.93 -35.40 -12.87
C SER A 281 -11.86 -34.01 -12.23
N GLN A 282 -12.38 -33.83 -11.01
CA GLN A 282 -12.24 -32.56 -10.27
C GLN A 282 -10.83 -32.35 -9.67
N LYS A 283 -10.05 -33.42 -9.56
CA LYS A 283 -8.74 -33.44 -8.90
C LYS A 283 -7.59 -33.72 -9.85
N ILE A 284 -7.85 -34.49 -10.91
CA ILE A 284 -6.85 -34.94 -11.88
C ILE A 284 -7.30 -34.61 -13.30
N ASP A 285 -6.34 -34.39 -14.18
CA ASP A 285 -6.52 -34.50 -15.63
C ASP A 285 -6.03 -35.89 -16.06
N TYR A 286 -6.65 -36.48 -17.08
CA TYR A 286 -6.20 -37.75 -17.63
C TYR A 286 -6.40 -37.85 -19.13
N HIS A 287 -5.62 -38.72 -19.77
CA HIS A 287 -5.65 -38.96 -21.19
C HIS A 287 -5.38 -40.44 -21.49
N LEU A 288 -6.35 -41.09 -22.14
CA LEU A 288 -6.19 -42.44 -22.64
C LEU A 288 -5.31 -42.44 -23.90
N THR A 289 -4.32 -43.31 -23.94
CA THR A 289 -3.50 -43.61 -25.13
C THR A 289 -3.76 -45.04 -25.59
N SER A 290 -3.16 -45.45 -26.70
CA SER A 290 -3.27 -46.82 -27.20
C SER A 290 -2.62 -47.87 -26.29
N MET A 291 -1.67 -47.47 -25.44
CA MET A 291 -0.86 -48.40 -24.63
C MET A 291 -1.00 -48.21 -23.12
N SER A 292 -1.56 -47.09 -22.69
CA SER A 292 -1.62 -46.69 -21.28
C SER A 292 -2.61 -45.57 -21.04
N THR A 293 -2.84 -45.22 -19.78
CA THR A 293 -3.55 -43.99 -19.40
C THR A 293 -2.61 -43.08 -18.65
N ILE A 294 -2.48 -41.84 -19.10
CA ILE A 294 -1.67 -40.82 -18.45
C ILE A 294 -2.57 -40.00 -17.54
N ILE A 295 -2.16 -39.78 -16.29
CA ILE A 295 -2.88 -39.01 -15.28
C ILE A 295 -1.97 -37.91 -14.70
N GLU A 296 -2.50 -36.71 -14.49
CA GLU A 296 -1.81 -35.54 -13.94
C GLU A 296 -2.57 -35.01 -12.73
N GLY A 297 -1.88 -34.81 -11.61
CA GLY A 297 -2.51 -34.43 -10.35
C GLY A 297 -1.52 -34.19 -9.23
N ASP A 298 -2.04 -33.86 -8.05
CA ASP A 298 -1.21 -33.83 -6.83
C ASP A 298 -0.84 -35.26 -6.43
N LEU A 299 0.42 -35.48 -6.04
CA LEU A 299 0.90 -36.80 -5.59
C LEU A 299 0.01 -37.45 -4.53
N ASN A 300 -0.58 -36.66 -3.61
CA ASN A 300 -1.43 -37.18 -2.55
C ASN A 300 -2.79 -37.67 -3.07
N ASP A 301 -3.25 -37.15 -4.21
CA ASP A 301 -4.47 -37.63 -4.88
C ASP A 301 -4.15 -38.78 -5.85
N LEU A 302 -2.99 -38.75 -6.52
CA LEU A 302 -2.60 -39.72 -7.54
C LEU A 302 -2.42 -41.15 -7.00
N PHE A 303 -1.69 -41.34 -5.89
CA PHE A 303 -1.44 -42.70 -5.37
C PHE A 303 -2.73 -43.43 -4.94
N PRO A 304 -3.65 -42.82 -4.19
CA PRO A 304 -4.93 -43.45 -3.88
C PRO A 304 -5.74 -43.82 -5.12
N ILE A 305 -5.73 -42.96 -6.14
CA ILE A 305 -6.42 -43.24 -7.41
C ILE A 305 -5.78 -44.45 -8.10
N VAL A 306 -4.45 -44.48 -8.21
CA VAL A 306 -3.75 -45.63 -8.82
C VAL A 306 -4.04 -46.94 -8.07
N GLN A 307 -4.14 -46.89 -6.74
CA GLN A 307 -4.54 -48.05 -5.93
C GLN A 307 -5.97 -48.48 -6.27
N GLU A 308 -6.94 -47.55 -6.35
CA GLU A 308 -8.31 -47.87 -6.74
C GLU A 308 -8.37 -48.52 -8.13
N LEU A 309 -7.58 -48.01 -9.08
CA LEU A 309 -7.52 -48.56 -10.44
C LEU A 309 -6.90 -49.96 -10.48
N HIS A 310 -5.87 -50.24 -9.67
CA HIS A 310 -5.24 -51.55 -9.57
C HIS A 310 -6.22 -52.65 -9.14
N GLU A 311 -7.21 -52.31 -8.31
CA GLU A 311 -8.21 -53.25 -7.79
C GLU A 311 -9.31 -53.61 -8.81
N ILE A 312 -9.47 -52.84 -9.89
CA ILE A 312 -10.55 -53.03 -10.86
C ILE A 312 -10.56 -54.44 -11.46
N PRO A 313 -9.45 -55.02 -11.94
CA PRO A 313 -9.49 -56.37 -12.50
C PRO A 313 -9.74 -57.45 -11.44
N PHE A 314 -9.30 -57.25 -10.18
CA PHE A 314 -9.60 -58.18 -9.08
C PHE A 314 -11.10 -58.23 -8.79
N ASN A 315 -11.76 -57.08 -8.75
CA ASN A 315 -13.23 -56.99 -8.60
C ASN A 315 -14.00 -57.67 -9.74
N ARG A 316 -13.32 -57.95 -10.86
CA ARG A 316 -13.86 -58.62 -12.05
C ARG A 316 -13.36 -60.05 -12.21
N GLY A 317 -12.71 -60.61 -11.18
CA GLY A 317 -12.35 -62.03 -11.10
C GLY A 317 -10.91 -62.36 -11.48
N ALA A 318 -10.07 -61.38 -11.81
CA ALA A 318 -8.64 -61.64 -12.02
C ALA A 318 -7.99 -62.12 -10.72
N LYS A 319 -7.12 -63.13 -10.82
CA LYS A 319 -6.35 -63.66 -9.66
C LYS A 319 -4.97 -63.03 -9.53
N ARG A 320 -4.50 -62.38 -10.59
CA ARG A 320 -3.19 -61.73 -10.65
C ARG A 320 -3.30 -60.52 -11.55
N VAL A 321 -2.74 -59.38 -11.11
CA VAL A 321 -2.65 -58.15 -11.88
C VAL A 321 -1.21 -57.68 -11.86
N ALA A 322 -0.67 -57.32 -13.02
CA ALA A 322 0.58 -56.60 -13.17
C ALA A 322 0.24 -55.16 -13.53
N THR A 323 0.72 -54.18 -12.76
CA THR A 323 0.62 -52.78 -13.18
C THR A 323 1.98 -52.12 -13.26
N ASN A 324 2.17 -51.37 -14.34
CA ASN A 324 3.36 -50.58 -14.59
C ASN A 324 3.01 -49.11 -14.35
N ILE A 325 3.85 -48.44 -13.57
CA ILE A 325 3.69 -47.05 -13.17
C ILE A 325 5.00 -46.34 -13.50
N ARG A 326 4.93 -45.36 -14.39
CA ARG A 326 6.03 -44.42 -14.61
C ARG A 326 5.62 -43.05 -14.10
N LEU A 327 6.34 -42.55 -13.08
CA LEU A 327 6.04 -41.30 -12.42
C LEU A 327 7.10 -40.25 -12.74
N ASP A 328 6.65 -39.07 -13.15
CA ASP A 328 7.46 -37.89 -13.43
C ASP A 328 7.03 -36.76 -12.49
N ASP A 329 7.84 -36.50 -11.46
CA ASP A 329 7.64 -35.44 -10.44
C ASP A 329 8.82 -34.46 -10.49
N ARG A 330 8.59 -33.30 -11.10
CA ARG A 330 9.60 -32.25 -11.28
C ARG A 330 9.39 -31.12 -10.26
N ARG A 331 10.45 -30.83 -9.47
CA ARG A 331 10.38 -29.91 -8.30
C ARG A 331 11.23 -28.64 -8.41
N ASP A 332 11.74 -28.33 -9.58
CA ASP A 332 12.65 -27.18 -9.82
C ASP A 332 11.92 -25.86 -10.13
N GLY A 333 10.60 -25.81 -9.95
CA GLY A 333 9.77 -24.60 -10.11
C GLY A 333 9.28 -24.34 -11.54
N THR A 334 9.69 -25.16 -12.51
CA THR A 334 9.07 -25.24 -13.84
C THR A 334 7.98 -26.32 -13.83
N GLN A 335 6.73 -25.93 -13.61
CA GLN A 335 5.60 -26.83 -13.79
C GLN A 335 5.21 -26.86 -15.27
N GLU A 336 5.40 -28.01 -15.90
CA GLU A 336 4.86 -28.30 -17.24
C GLU A 336 3.79 -29.38 -17.09
N SER A 337 2.59 -29.08 -17.57
CA SER A 337 1.50 -30.06 -17.67
C SER A 337 1.79 -31.08 -18.77
N MET A 338 1.02 -32.17 -18.79
CA MET A 338 1.08 -33.18 -19.87
C MET A 338 0.97 -32.52 -21.26
N LYS A 339 0.01 -31.61 -21.43
CA LYS A 339 -0.16 -30.83 -22.68
C LYS A 339 1.04 -29.93 -22.98
N GLY A 340 1.62 -29.32 -21.95
CA GLY A 340 2.82 -28.48 -22.09
C GLY A 340 4.03 -29.26 -22.60
N LYS A 341 4.23 -30.49 -22.11
CA LYS A 341 5.32 -31.37 -22.58
C LYS A 341 5.19 -31.72 -24.06
N VAL A 342 3.99 -32.06 -24.52
CA VAL A 342 3.72 -32.34 -25.94
C VAL A 342 4.00 -31.09 -26.78
N SER A 343 3.43 -29.94 -26.39
CA SER A 343 3.59 -28.67 -27.10
C SER A 343 5.06 -28.23 -27.20
N SER A 344 5.86 -28.46 -26.15
CA SER A 344 7.28 -28.12 -26.10
C SER A 344 8.10 -28.90 -27.14
N VAL A 345 7.74 -30.16 -27.39
CA VAL A 345 8.36 -30.99 -28.44
C VAL A 345 7.87 -30.54 -29.82
N GLU A 346 6.56 -30.35 -30.00
CA GLU A 346 5.98 -29.89 -31.27
C GLU A 346 6.63 -28.58 -31.76
N ASN A 347 6.81 -27.61 -30.86
CA ASN A 347 7.49 -26.34 -31.16
C ASN A 347 8.96 -26.49 -31.57
N LYS A 348 9.61 -27.61 -31.27
CA LYS A 348 11.00 -27.90 -31.69
C LYS A 348 11.07 -28.72 -32.98
N LEU A 349 9.94 -29.29 -33.41
CA LEU A 349 9.81 -30.03 -34.66
C LEU A 349 9.41 -29.11 -35.83
N SER A 350 8.76 -27.98 -35.53
CA SER A 350 8.53 -26.85 -36.44
C SER A 350 9.75 -25.94 -36.53
#